data_AF-W2TVW3-F1
#
_entry.id   AF-W2TVW3-F1
#
_cell.length_a   1.000
_cell.length_b   1.000
_cell.length_c   1.000
_cell.angle_alpha   90.00
_cell.angle_beta   90.00
_cell.angle_gamma   90.00
#
_symmetry.space_group_name_H-M   'P 1'
#
loop_
_entity.id
_entity.type
_entity.pdbx_description
1 polymer ?
#
loop_
_entity_poly.entity_id
_entity_poly.type
_entity_poly.pdbx_seq_one_letter_code
_entity_poly.pdbx_strand_id
1 'polypeptide(L)'
;MAENPGQPADAAGQPPADQGGAAAPAGGGGGGPATATSLTAEPAQATVPAAGGKSTHKLQNPSEQKLIFKVKSSNNNEYRVSPVFGFVDASGNANLEVTRLAGAPKDDKLVVQFAPAPPDATDAQAAFASVTPLGNVTINLSAT
;
A
#
# COMPACT_ATOMS: atom_id res chain seq x y z
N MET A 1 -42.36 -20.09 -47.64
CA MET A 1 -41.83 -21.46 -47.76
C MET A 1 -40.53 -21.31 -48.56
N ALA A 2 -39.34 -21.43 -47.99
CA ALA A 2 -38.88 -22.57 -47.22
C ALA A 2 -37.96 -22.19 -46.06
N GLU A 3 -38.17 -22.90 -44.96
CA GLU A 3 -37.27 -23.12 -43.83
C GLU A 3 -36.23 -24.19 -44.22
N ASN A 4 -34.97 -24.08 -43.75
CA ASN A 4 -34.27 -25.06 -42.89
C ASN A 4 -32.73 -24.80 -42.88
N PRO A 5 -31.97 -25.35 -41.90
CA PRO A 5 -30.92 -24.65 -41.16
C PRO A 5 -29.60 -25.44 -41.28
N GLY A 6 -28.60 -25.11 -40.47
CA GLY A 6 -27.38 -25.93 -40.33
C GLY A 6 -26.16 -25.02 -40.22
N GLN A 7 -25.87 -24.58 -39.00
CA GLN A 7 -24.80 -25.12 -38.14
C GLN A 7 -23.38 -24.70 -38.54
N PRO A 8 -22.53 -24.42 -37.53
CA PRO A 8 -21.32 -23.61 -37.64
C PRO A 8 -20.16 -24.44 -38.21
N ALA A 9 -19.32 -23.78 -39.01
CA ALA A 9 -18.07 -24.35 -39.48
C ALA A 9 -17.05 -24.38 -38.34
N ASP A 10 -16.88 -25.57 -37.80
CA ASP A 10 -15.76 -26.03 -37.00
C ASP A 10 -14.47 -25.95 -37.85
N ALA A 11 -13.47 -25.21 -37.39
CA ALA A 11 -12.13 -25.22 -37.96
C ALA A 11 -11.12 -25.45 -36.82
N ALA A 12 -10.84 -26.71 -36.57
CA ALA A 12 -9.76 -27.17 -35.71
C ALA A 12 -8.39 -26.99 -36.39
N GLY A 13 -7.40 -26.53 -35.61
CA GLY A 13 -6.01 -26.94 -35.79
C GLY A 13 -4.98 -25.83 -36.03
N GLN A 14 -4.53 -25.17 -34.95
CA GLN A 14 -3.09 -24.95 -34.67
C GLN A 14 -2.88 -24.35 -33.27
N PRO A 15 -2.30 -25.12 -32.32
CA PRO A 15 -1.33 -24.59 -31.35
C PRO A 15 0.01 -25.34 -31.48
N PRO A 16 1.11 -24.94 -30.82
CA PRO A 16 1.36 -23.76 -29.98
C PRO A 16 2.56 -22.91 -30.45
N ALA A 17 2.61 -21.64 -30.03
CA ALA A 17 3.87 -20.90 -29.98
C ALA A 17 4.10 -20.41 -28.55
N ASP A 18 4.99 -21.15 -27.89
CA ASP A 18 5.69 -20.84 -26.65
C ASP A 18 6.71 -19.69 -26.87
N GLN A 19 7.08 -19.02 -25.76
CA GLN A 19 8.07 -17.93 -25.56
C GLN A 19 7.47 -16.51 -25.50
N GLY A 20 7.59 -15.74 -24.41
CA GLY A 20 8.29 -15.95 -23.15
C GLY A 20 8.20 -14.72 -22.23
N GLY A 21 8.39 -14.95 -20.93
CA GLY A 21 8.49 -13.95 -19.85
C GLY A 21 7.48 -14.23 -18.72
N ALA A 22 7.73 -15.17 -17.81
CA ALA A 22 8.54 -15.02 -16.59
C ALA A 22 8.26 -13.66 -15.88
N ALA A 23 7.79 -13.56 -14.64
CA ALA A 23 7.91 -14.39 -13.44
C ALA A 23 6.58 -14.30 -12.64
N ALA A 24 6.04 -15.39 -12.09
CA ALA A 24 6.37 -15.94 -10.77
C ALA A 24 6.50 -14.86 -9.65
N PRO A 25 5.86 -15.10 -8.49
CA PRO A 25 5.69 -14.12 -7.42
C PRO A 25 7.05 -13.60 -6.97
N ALA A 26 7.11 -12.33 -6.60
CA ALA A 26 8.26 -11.80 -5.88
C ALA A 26 8.39 -12.56 -4.55
N GLY A 27 9.11 -13.67 -4.59
CA GLY A 27 9.75 -14.26 -3.44
C GLY A 27 10.96 -13.40 -3.07
N GLY A 28 11.09 -13.20 -1.76
CA GLY A 28 12.34 -12.87 -1.11
C GLY A 28 12.08 -13.04 0.38
N GLY A 29 12.76 -13.90 1.13
CA GLY A 29 13.81 -14.85 0.86
C GLY A 29 13.98 -15.65 2.15
N GLY A 30 14.51 -16.86 2.07
CA GLY A 30 14.96 -17.57 3.26
C GLY A 30 16.15 -16.87 3.92
N GLY A 31 16.29 -17.00 5.24
CA GLY A 31 17.57 -16.82 5.93
C GLY A 31 17.50 -16.23 7.33
N GLY A 32 17.39 -17.09 8.35
CA GLY A 32 17.94 -16.87 9.70
C GLY A 32 17.16 -15.97 10.68
N PRO A 33 17.29 -16.20 12.01
CA PRO A 33 16.64 -15.37 13.02
C PRO A 33 17.42 -14.04 13.17
N ALA A 34 16.91 -12.97 12.57
CA ALA A 34 17.31 -11.60 12.89
C ALA A 34 16.22 -10.64 12.39
N THR A 35 15.19 -10.42 13.23
CA THR A 35 14.35 -9.22 13.34
C THR A 35 14.55 -8.11 12.29
N ALA A 36 14.16 -8.38 11.03
CA ALA A 36 14.15 -7.38 9.98
C ALA A 36 12.92 -6.48 10.17
N THR A 37 13.10 -5.38 10.92
CA THR A 37 12.05 -4.39 11.14
C THR A 37 11.58 -3.81 9.81
N SER A 38 10.36 -4.14 9.40
CA SER A 38 9.75 -3.68 8.15
C SER A 38 8.28 -3.32 8.38
N LEU A 39 7.77 -2.38 7.58
CA LEU A 39 6.37 -2.00 7.54
C LEU A 39 5.87 -2.13 6.10
N THR A 40 4.68 -2.66 5.90
CA THR A 40 4.01 -2.68 4.59
C THR A 40 2.71 -1.89 4.65
N ALA A 41 2.25 -1.35 3.52
CA ALA A 41 0.99 -0.62 3.43
C ALA A 41 0.14 -1.21 2.30
N GLU A 42 -1.08 -1.61 2.63
CA GLU A 42 -2.02 -2.18 1.67
C GLU A 42 -3.37 -1.44 1.68
N PRO A 43 -3.85 -0.95 0.52
CA PRO A 43 -3.19 -0.99 -0.78
C PRO A 43 -2.03 0.03 -0.87
N ALA A 44 -0.98 -0.29 -1.62
CA ALA A 44 0.15 0.62 -1.86
C ALA A 44 -0.17 1.73 -2.89
N GLN A 45 -1.33 1.63 -3.53
CA GLN A 45 -1.87 2.61 -4.47
C GLN A 45 -3.37 2.77 -4.19
N ALA A 46 -3.88 3.99 -4.18
CA ALA A 46 -5.31 4.23 -4.10
C ALA A 46 -5.74 5.32 -5.08
N THR A 47 -6.88 5.07 -5.73
CA THR A 47 -7.53 6.05 -6.60
C THR A 47 -8.72 6.63 -5.85
N VAL A 48 -8.75 7.95 -5.72
CA VAL A 48 -9.81 8.70 -5.04
C VAL A 48 -10.42 9.72 -6.01
N PRO A 49 -11.73 9.99 -5.93
CA PRO A 49 -12.33 11.00 -6.80
C PRO A 49 -11.82 12.41 -6.46
N ALA A 50 -11.52 13.22 -7.49
CA ALA A 50 -11.08 14.61 -7.33
C ALA A 50 -12.15 15.50 -6.65
N ALA A 51 -13.43 15.11 -6.74
CA ALA A 51 -14.54 15.73 -6.03
C ALA A 51 -14.50 15.53 -4.50
N GLY A 52 -13.61 14.66 -4.00
CA GLY A 52 -13.44 14.34 -2.60
C GLY A 52 -13.90 12.92 -2.26
N GLY A 53 -13.19 12.28 -1.33
CA GLY A 53 -13.40 10.88 -0.97
C GLY A 53 -12.54 10.45 0.22
N LYS A 54 -12.67 9.19 0.63
CA LYS A 54 -11.84 8.60 1.69
C LYS A 54 -11.23 7.28 1.20
N SER A 55 -9.97 7.06 1.55
CA SER A 55 -9.24 5.83 1.32
C SER A 55 -8.69 5.33 2.65
N THR A 56 -8.81 4.04 2.91
CA THR A 56 -8.25 3.43 4.11
C THR A 56 -7.11 2.51 3.68
N HIS A 57 -5.95 2.72 4.27
CA HIS A 57 -4.75 1.92 4.04
C HIS A 57 -4.40 1.18 5.32
N LYS A 58 -4.15 -0.13 5.22
CA LYS A 58 -3.74 -0.96 6.34
C LYS A 58 -2.22 -1.04 6.37
N LEU A 59 -1.61 -0.44 7.37
CA LEU A 59 -0.20 -0.59 7.69
C LEU A 59 -0.02 -1.89 8.47
N GLN A 60 0.82 -2.79 7.99
CA GLN A 60 1.09 -4.07 8.64
C GLN A 60 2.52 -4.08 9.12
N ASN A 61 2.70 -4.44 10.39
CA ASN A 61 4.00 -4.63 11.00
C ASN A 61 4.26 -6.13 11.16
N PRO A 62 4.93 -6.80 10.20
CA PRO A 62 5.34 -8.20 10.35
C PRO A 62 6.44 -8.41 11.41
N SER A 63 7.03 -7.33 11.93
CA SER A 63 8.13 -7.39 12.90
C SER A 63 7.64 -7.80 14.29
N GLU A 64 8.51 -8.43 15.07
CA GLU A 64 8.25 -8.84 16.46
C GLU A 64 8.44 -7.69 17.48
N GLN A 65 8.63 -6.47 16.99
CA GLN A 65 8.88 -5.28 17.80
C GLN A 65 7.80 -4.23 17.51
N LYS A 66 7.42 -3.45 18.55
CA LYS A 66 6.54 -2.30 18.34
C LYS A 66 7.25 -1.27 17.48
N LEU A 67 6.61 -0.86 16.40
CA LEU A 67 7.10 0.18 15.52
C LEU A 67 6.36 1.48 15.74
N ILE A 68 7.04 2.57 15.46
CA ILE A 68 6.48 3.90 15.40
C ILE A 68 6.49 4.34 13.94
N PHE A 69 5.39 4.95 13.50
CA PHE A 69 5.27 5.45 12.14
C PHE A 69 4.93 6.94 12.12
N LYS A 70 5.44 7.60 11.08
CA LYS A 70 5.15 8.98 10.73
C LYS A 70 4.72 9.05 9.28
N VAL A 71 3.56 9.61 9.04
CA VAL A 71 3.03 9.83 7.70
C VAL A 71 3.35 11.23 7.22
N LYS A 72 3.81 11.32 5.96
CA LYS A 72 4.07 12.57 5.26
C LYS A 72 3.30 12.55 3.95
N SER A 73 2.30 13.41 3.81
CA SER A 73 1.69 13.65 2.51
C SER A 73 2.51 14.66 1.73
N SER A 74 2.66 14.46 0.42
CA SER A 74 3.20 15.46 -0.50
C SER A 74 2.25 16.65 -0.70
N ASN A 75 0.95 16.44 -0.48
CA ASN A 75 -0.06 17.50 -0.53
C ASN A 75 -0.94 17.44 0.73
N ASN A 76 -0.77 18.42 1.61
CA ASN A 76 -1.53 18.54 2.85
C ASN A 76 -2.68 19.55 2.73
N ASN A 77 -2.83 20.22 1.58
CA ASN A 77 -3.94 21.13 1.35
C ASN A 77 -5.19 20.34 0.99
N GLU A 78 -5.08 19.46 -0.01
CA GLU A 78 -6.20 18.64 -0.49
C GLU A 78 -6.29 17.25 0.15
N TYR A 79 -5.28 16.78 0.88
CA TYR A 79 -5.41 15.56 1.69
C TYR A 79 -5.38 15.85 3.18
N ARG A 80 -6.18 15.09 3.91
CA ARG A 80 -6.09 14.91 5.35
C ARG A 80 -5.76 13.46 5.62
N VAL A 81 -4.81 13.24 6.51
CA VAL A 81 -4.38 11.89 6.89
C VAL A 81 -4.54 11.75 8.39
N SER A 82 -5.15 10.66 8.83
CA SER A 82 -5.37 10.36 10.24
C SER A 82 -5.26 8.85 10.48
N PRO A 83 -4.41 8.41 11.44
CA PRO A 83 -3.45 9.19 12.22
C PRO A 83 -2.18 9.54 11.42
N VAL A 84 -1.57 10.71 11.69
CA VAL A 84 -0.27 11.11 11.09
C VAL A 84 0.91 10.47 11.83
N PHE A 85 0.76 10.26 13.14
CA PHE A 85 1.75 9.59 13.98
C PHE A 85 1.04 8.50 14.77
N GLY A 86 1.69 7.36 14.93
CA GLY A 86 1.15 6.30 15.73
C GLY A 86 2.15 5.20 16.00
N PHE A 87 1.71 4.24 16.79
CA PHE A 87 2.44 3.01 17.07
C PHE A 87 1.72 1.84 16.40
N VAL A 88 2.49 0.88 15.92
CA VAL A 88 2.00 -0.43 15.47
C VAL A 88 2.64 -1.47 16.37
N ASP A 89 1.83 -2.22 17.11
CA ASP A 89 2.33 -3.32 17.93
C ASP A 89 3.05 -4.39 17.09
N ALA A 90 3.85 -5.22 17.76
CA ALA A 90 4.53 -6.36 17.16
C ALA A 90 3.51 -7.30 16.50
N SER A 91 3.77 -7.71 15.26
CA SER A 91 2.85 -8.52 14.43
C SER A 91 1.45 -7.89 14.29
N GLY A 92 1.33 -6.58 14.53
CA GLY A 92 0.09 -5.83 14.52
C GLY A 92 -0.20 -5.15 13.19
N ASN A 93 -1.33 -4.48 13.14
CA ASN A 93 -1.72 -3.63 12.02
C ASN A 93 -2.32 -2.31 12.52
N ALA A 94 -2.18 -1.27 11.71
CA ALA A 94 -2.75 0.05 11.97
C ALA A 94 -3.51 0.52 10.73
N ASN A 95 -4.68 1.12 10.95
CA ASN A 95 -5.48 1.67 9.88
C ASN A 95 -5.13 3.14 9.70
N LEU A 96 -4.82 3.51 8.47
CA LEU A 96 -4.52 4.86 8.04
C LEU A 96 -5.66 5.36 7.17
N GLU A 97 -6.39 6.34 7.65
CA GLU A 97 -7.43 7.01 6.89
C GLU A 97 -6.85 8.21 6.15
N VAL A 98 -7.12 8.26 4.85
CA VAL A 98 -6.72 9.33 3.94
C VAL A 98 -7.98 9.93 3.35
N THR A 99 -8.32 11.15 3.74
CA THR A 99 -9.45 11.90 3.21
C THR A 99 -8.95 12.86 2.13
N ARG A 100 -9.43 12.69 0.90
CA ARG A 100 -9.27 13.66 -0.19
C ARG A 100 -10.38 14.71 -0.10
N LEU A 101 -9.99 15.98 -0.13
CA LEU A 101 -10.88 17.12 -0.28
C LEU A 101 -11.07 17.44 -1.77
N ALA A 102 -12.19 18.10 -2.08
CA ALA A 102 -12.50 18.55 -3.43
C ALA A 102 -11.37 19.46 -3.96
N GLY A 103 -10.81 19.12 -5.11
CA GLY A 103 -9.69 19.84 -5.72
C GLY A 103 -9.43 19.39 -7.16
N ALA A 104 -8.32 19.86 -7.74
CA ALA A 104 -7.95 19.45 -9.08
C ALA A 104 -7.47 17.99 -9.10
N PRO A 105 -7.75 17.23 -10.18
CA PRO A 105 -7.21 15.88 -10.35
C PRO A 105 -5.68 15.96 -10.39
N LYS A 106 -5.04 15.16 -9.55
CA LYS A 106 -3.59 15.19 -9.33
C LYS A 106 -3.10 13.88 -8.72
N ASP A 107 -1.95 13.44 -9.17
CA ASP A 107 -1.20 12.37 -8.54
C ASP A 107 -0.34 12.91 -7.40
N ASP A 108 -0.57 12.35 -6.23
CA ASP A 108 0.09 12.68 -4.99
C ASP A 108 0.71 11.40 -4.40
N LYS A 109 1.66 11.57 -3.49
CA LYS A 109 2.29 10.47 -2.76
C LYS A 109 2.24 10.70 -1.27
N LEU A 110 2.04 9.61 -0.54
CA LEU A 110 2.03 9.55 0.91
C LEU A 110 3.18 8.65 1.35
N VAL A 111 4.12 9.20 2.10
CA VAL A 111 5.32 8.52 2.58
C VAL A 111 5.15 8.20 4.06
N VAL A 112 5.04 6.93 4.41
CA VAL A 112 4.99 6.42 5.78
C VAL A 112 6.39 6.01 6.19
N GLN A 113 7.05 6.83 7.01
CA GLN A 113 8.34 6.49 7.59
C GLN A 113 8.13 5.67 8.86
N PHE A 114 8.95 4.65 9.08
CA PHE A 114 8.84 3.79 10.27
C PHE A 114 10.19 3.61 10.96
N ALA A 115 10.13 3.40 12.27
CA ALA A 115 11.27 3.14 13.13
C ALA A 115 10.86 2.22 14.30
N PRO A 116 11.81 1.62 15.04
CA PRO A 116 11.52 0.92 16.28
C PRO A 116 10.99 1.93 17.31
N ALA A 117 9.86 1.61 17.94
CA ALA A 117 9.32 2.45 19.00
C ALA A 117 10.14 2.28 20.28
N PRO A 118 10.47 3.36 20.99
CA PRO A 118 11.03 3.25 22.34
C PRO A 118 10.01 2.57 23.28
N PRO A 119 10.43 1.67 24.19
CA PRO A 119 9.51 1.00 25.11
C PRO A 119 8.81 1.96 26.08
N ASP A 120 9.43 3.09 26.40
CA ASP A 120 8.90 4.13 27.30
C ASP A 120 8.13 5.25 26.55
N ALA A 121 7.97 5.12 25.23
CA ALA A 121 7.30 6.15 24.42
C ALA A 121 5.78 6.12 24.62
N THR A 122 5.25 7.18 25.23
CA THR A 122 3.80 7.42 25.34
C THR A 122 3.28 8.30 24.20
N ASP A 123 4.11 9.23 23.71
CA ASP A 123 3.76 10.14 22.62
C ASP A 123 4.49 9.76 21.32
N ALA A 124 3.72 9.36 20.30
CA ALA A 124 4.28 8.91 19.03
C ALA A 124 5.00 10.05 18.28
N GLN A 125 4.53 11.28 18.41
CA GLN A 125 5.12 12.40 17.70
C GLN A 125 6.49 12.78 18.28
N ALA A 126 6.58 12.91 19.61
CA ALA A 126 7.81 13.22 20.32
C ALA A 126 8.83 12.08 20.22
N ALA A 127 8.38 10.83 20.36
CA ALA A 127 9.25 9.68 20.20
C ALA A 127 9.82 9.60 18.77
N PHE A 128 9.01 9.89 17.74
CA PHE A 128 9.50 9.86 16.36
C PHE A 128 10.61 10.88 16.09
N ALA A 129 10.62 12.01 16.82
CA ALA A 129 11.67 13.01 16.70
C ALA A 129 13.03 12.54 17.25
N SER A 130 13.04 11.56 18.15
CA SER A 130 14.24 11.04 18.80
C SER A 130 14.75 9.73 18.18
N VAL A 131 13.98 9.10 17.29
CA VAL A 131 14.36 7.86 16.60
C VAL A 131 14.81 8.14 15.17
N THR A 132 15.68 7.26 14.66
CA THR A 132 16.07 7.29 13.25
C THR A 132 15.14 6.38 12.44
N PRO A 133 14.49 6.87 11.38
CA PRO A 133 13.66 6.03 10.51
C PRO A 133 14.53 4.96 9.85
N LEU A 134 14.16 3.69 10.05
CA LEU A 134 14.81 2.55 9.42
C LEU A 134 14.45 2.44 7.94
N GLY A 135 13.24 2.87 7.59
CA GLY A 135 12.74 2.79 6.24
C GLY A 135 11.50 3.64 6.03
N ASN A 136 10.97 3.57 4.82
CA ASN A 136 9.72 4.22 4.46
C ASN A 136 8.93 3.39 3.45
N VAL A 137 7.62 3.55 3.50
CA VAL A 137 6.65 2.98 2.57
C VAL A 137 6.02 4.13 1.81
N THR A 138 5.98 4.03 0.48
CA THR A 138 5.31 5.03 -0.34
C THR A 138 3.98 4.48 -0.83
N ILE A 139 2.92 5.21 -0.56
CA ILE A 139 1.56 4.98 -1.05
C ILE A 139 1.29 6.01 -2.13
N ASN A 140 1.00 5.56 -3.35
CA ASN A 140 0.62 6.46 -4.44
C ASN A 140 -0.88 6.75 -4.36
N LEU A 141 -1.25 8.02 -4.47
CA LEU A 141 -2.62 8.50 -4.42
C LEU A 141 -2.94 9.19 -5.74
N SER A 142 -3.86 8.63 -6.51
CA SER A 142 -4.30 9.24 -7.76
C SER A 142 -5.66 9.88 -7.56
N ALA A 143 -5.77 11.20 -7.75
CA ALA A 143 -7.04 11.89 -7.78
C ALA A 143 -7.54 12.06 -9.21
N THR A 144 -8.67 11.43 -9.54
CA THR A 144 -9.29 11.43 -10.89
C THR A 144 -10.71 11.95 -10.86
#